data_AF-A0A2T7UNN1-F1
#
_entry.id   AF-A0A2T7UNN1-F1
#
_cell.length_a   1.000
_cell.length_b   1.000
_cell.length_c   1.000
_cell.angle_alpha   90.00
_cell.angle_beta   90.00
_cell.angle_gamma   90.00
#
_symmetry.space_group_name_H-M   'P 1'
#
loop_
_entity.id
_entity.type
_entity.pdbx_description
1 polymer ?
#
loop_
_entity_poly.entity_id
_entity_poly.type
_entity_poly.pdbx_seq_one_letter_code
_entity_poly.pdbx_strand_id
1 'polypeptide(L)'
;MKRRFSALAVAGIALLLAAPAAATISRGCSASIAVMGPNIYNNLQPLIEMDASGTCSNGRPNQCRVNAHGALRACIGALWNERRSHAIPAACLASVGGNNRMNWTRWVGIYPHLPHGQNSLLDRVRVEACCPTDRFDVVHVLVRYGIDGDNGCAGQVDGRFRTVDQGDLDANFRIDCGAQRARGLCGPIRRTNP
;
A
#
# COMPACT_ATOMS: atom_id res chain seq x y z
N MET A 1 -18.96 -79.95 -22.74
CA MET A 1 -19.61 -78.82 -22.04
C MET A 1 -18.66 -77.62 -21.99
N LYS A 2 -19.14 -76.44 -22.43
CA LYS A 2 -18.76 -75.04 -22.07
C LYS A 2 -17.25 -74.65 -22.05
N ARG A 3 -16.75 -73.56 -22.66
CA ARG A 3 -17.22 -72.45 -23.50
C ARG A 3 -15.93 -71.85 -24.13
N ARG A 4 -15.98 -71.46 -25.41
CA ARG A 4 -15.04 -70.50 -26.03
C ARG A 4 -15.30 -69.11 -25.46
N PHE A 5 -14.29 -68.25 -25.33
CA PHE A 5 -14.36 -66.82 -25.63
C PHE A 5 -12.96 -66.25 -25.90
N SER A 6 -12.73 -65.86 -27.16
CA SER A 6 -11.76 -64.83 -27.55
C SER A 6 -12.20 -63.47 -27.01
N ALA A 7 -11.27 -62.54 -26.77
CA ALA A 7 -11.34 -61.17 -27.33
C ALA A 7 -10.20 -60.29 -26.79
N LEU A 8 -9.59 -59.55 -27.72
CA LEU A 8 -8.86 -58.32 -27.48
C LEU A 8 -9.70 -57.32 -26.67
N ALA A 9 -9.03 -56.50 -25.85
CA ALA A 9 -9.34 -55.09 -25.57
C ALA A 9 -8.58 -54.68 -24.30
N VAL A 10 -8.00 -53.50 -24.13
CA VAL A 10 -7.85 -52.30 -24.93
C VAL A 10 -6.67 -51.59 -24.25
N ALA A 11 -5.75 -51.04 -25.03
CA ALA A 11 -4.78 -50.08 -24.56
C ALA A 11 -5.53 -48.85 -24.02
N GLY A 12 -5.80 -48.83 -22.72
CA GLY A 12 -6.37 -47.69 -22.01
C GLY A 12 -5.25 -46.72 -21.64
N ILE A 13 -4.69 -46.01 -22.61
CA ILE A 13 -3.98 -44.76 -22.33
C ILE A 13 -5.06 -43.79 -21.85
N ALA A 14 -5.19 -43.67 -20.53
CA ALA A 14 -5.96 -42.61 -19.92
C ALA A 14 -5.26 -41.29 -20.27
N LEU A 15 -5.68 -40.66 -21.37
CA LEU A 15 -5.54 -39.22 -21.53
C LEU A 15 -6.36 -38.58 -20.40
N LEU A 16 -5.72 -38.40 -19.25
CA LEU A 16 -6.08 -37.35 -18.32
C LEU A 16 -6.10 -36.07 -19.15
N LEU A 17 -7.31 -35.63 -19.47
CA LEU A 17 -7.59 -34.29 -19.95
C LEU A 17 -6.94 -33.32 -18.97
N ALA A 18 -5.71 -32.90 -19.29
CA ALA A 18 -5.13 -31.70 -18.74
C ALA A 18 -6.03 -30.57 -19.24
N ALA A 19 -7.10 -30.28 -18.49
CA ALA A 19 -7.75 -28.99 -18.59
C ALA A 19 -6.62 -27.96 -18.54
N PRO A 20 -6.50 -27.05 -19.52
CA PRO A 20 -5.43 -26.08 -19.49
C PRO A 20 -5.55 -25.39 -18.14
N ALA A 21 -4.52 -25.54 -17.30
CA ALA A 21 -4.44 -24.77 -16.06
C ALA A 21 -4.66 -23.33 -16.49
N ALA A 22 -5.79 -22.75 -16.10
CA ALA A 22 -6.16 -21.41 -16.55
C ALA A 22 -5.03 -20.50 -16.08
N ALA A 23 -4.17 -20.09 -17.01
CA ALA A 23 -2.94 -19.42 -16.65
C ALA A 23 -3.31 -18.19 -15.82
N THR A 24 -2.75 -18.05 -14.62
CA THR A 24 -3.01 -16.86 -13.80
C THR A 24 -2.02 -15.78 -14.23
N ILE A 25 -2.52 -14.58 -14.48
CA ILE A 25 -1.70 -13.39 -14.75
C ILE A 25 -1.75 -12.45 -13.55
N SER A 26 -0.81 -11.50 -13.49
CA SER A 26 -0.78 -10.44 -12.49
C SER A 26 -0.63 -9.05 -13.13
N ARG A 27 -1.28 -8.04 -12.53
CA ARG A 27 -1.17 -6.62 -12.90
C ARG A 27 -1.13 -5.77 -11.65
N GLY A 28 -0.37 -4.68 -11.69
CA GLY A 28 -0.06 -3.84 -10.53
C GLY A 28 -0.65 -2.44 -10.54
N CYS A 29 -0.65 -1.84 -9.36
CA CYS A 29 -0.93 -0.44 -9.06
C CYS A 29 0.03 0.02 -7.96
N SER A 30 0.35 1.31 -7.91
CA SER A 30 1.11 1.91 -6.80
C SER A 30 0.22 2.87 -6.03
N ALA A 31 0.53 3.09 -4.76
CA ALA A 31 -0.10 4.11 -3.95
C ALA A 31 0.91 4.79 -3.05
N SER A 32 0.58 6.02 -2.66
CA SER A 32 1.31 6.76 -1.65
C SER A 32 0.35 7.39 -0.64
N ILE A 33 0.84 7.55 0.59
CA ILE A 33 0.26 8.47 1.58
C ILE A 33 1.30 9.57 1.79
N ALA A 34 0.87 10.82 1.68
CA ALA A 34 1.72 11.99 1.83
C ALA A 34 1.11 12.99 2.79
N VAL A 35 1.99 13.76 3.43
CA VAL A 35 1.63 14.98 4.16
C VAL A 35 1.94 16.19 3.28
N MET A 36 1.03 17.15 3.27
CA MET A 36 1.17 18.41 2.56
C MET A 36 0.92 19.57 3.50
N GLY A 37 1.60 20.68 3.25
CA GLY A 37 1.40 21.89 4.03
C GLY A 37 2.51 22.89 3.78
N PRO A 38 2.30 24.15 4.15
CA PRO A 38 3.26 25.23 3.90
C PRO A 38 4.59 25.04 4.63
N ASN A 39 4.64 24.17 5.64
CA ASN A 39 5.83 23.88 6.44
C ASN A 39 6.46 22.52 6.12
N ILE A 40 5.88 21.77 5.18
CA ILE A 40 6.45 20.50 4.70
C ILE A 40 7.50 20.81 3.63
N TYR A 41 8.64 20.10 3.66
CA TYR A 41 9.65 20.24 2.62
C TYR A 41 9.03 20.02 1.22
N ASN A 42 9.27 20.94 0.28
CA ASN A 42 8.64 20.98 -1.05
C ASN A 42 7.08 20.97 -1.04
N ASN A 43 6.44 21.38 0.06
CA ASN A 43 4.99 21.38 0.29
C ASN A 43 4.30 20.00 0.20
N LEU A 44 5.06 18.92 0.00
CA LEU A 44 4.58 17.55 -0.09
C LEU A 44 5.71 16.61 0.28
N GLN A 45 5.44 15.77 1.27
CA GLN A 45 6.38 14.74 1.69
C GLN A 45 5.68 13.37 1.71
N PRO A 46 6.17 12.39 0.92
CA PRO A 46 5.66 11.04 0.98
C PRO A 46 6.04 10.41 2.31
N LEU A 47 5.08 9.77 2.96
CA LEU A 47 5.26 9.05 4.23
C LEU A 47 5.41 7.55 4.00
N ILE A 48 4.60 7.04 3.07
CA ILE A 48 4.48 5.62 2.74
C ILE A 48 4.29 5.51 1.22
N GLU A 49 4.99 4.56 0.61
CA GLU A 49 4.71 4.08 -0.74
C GLU A 49 4.47 2.56 -0.71
N MET A 50 3.44 2.14 -1.42
CA MET A 50 2.93 0.77 -1.47
C MET A 50 2.67 0.38 -2.90
N ASP A 51 2.96 -0.87 -3.25
CA ASP A 51 2.53 -1.47 -4.49
C ASP A 51 1.60 -2.63 -4.20
N ALA A 52 0.58 -2.79 -5.05
CA ALA A 52 -0.25 -3.97 -5.05
C ALA A 52 -0.23 -4.61 -6.42
N SER A 53 -0.33 -5.93 -6.44
CA SER A 53 -0.57 -6.69 -7.66
C SER A 53 -1.78 -7.61 -7.46
N GLY A 54 -2.73 -7.61 -8.38
CA GLY A 54 -3.86 -8.52 -8.35
C GLY A 54 -3.67 -9.69 -9.30
N THR A 55 -4.11 -10.87 -8.86
CA THR A 55 -4.07 -12.11 -9.63
C THR A 55 -5.45 -12.40 -10.21
N CYS A 56 -5.50 -12.87 -11.46
CA CYS A 56 -6.74 -13.18 -12.16
C CYS A 56 -6.49 -14.21 -13.28
N SER A 57 -7.56 -14.80 -13.81
CA SER A 57 -7.49 -15.71 -14.96
C SER A 57 -6.99 -14.99 -16.23
N ASN A 58 -6.17 -15.68 -17.03
CA ASN A 58 -5.78 -15.23 -18.36
C ASN A 58 -7.05 -14.95 -19.19
N GLY A 59 -7.17 -13.72 -19.72
CA GLY A 59 -8.39 -13.21 -20.36
C GLY A 59 -9.19 -12.18 -19.54
N ARG A 60 -8.86 -11.96 -18.26
CA ARG A 60 -9.49 -10.91 -17.43
C ARG A 60 -8.49 -9.90 -16.83
N PRO A 61 -7.57 -9.30 -17.62
CA PRO A 61 -6.52 -8.43 -17.08
C PRO A 61 -7.05 -7.22 -16.29
N ASN A 62 -8.25 -6.71 -16.59
CA ASN A 62 -8.87 -5.62 -15.82
C ASN A 62 -9.25 -6.07 -14.40
N GLN A 63 -9.63 -7.33 -14.20
CA GLN A 63 -9.94 -7.85 -12.87
C GLN A 63 -8.70 -7.85 -11.97
N CYS A 64 -7.54 -8.23 -12.51
CA CYS A 64 -6.27 -8.16 -11.77
C CYS A 64 -6.01 -6.73 -11.25
N ARG A 65 -6.27 -5.72 -12.09
CA ARG A 65 -6.05 -4.32 -11.73
C ARG A 65 -7.06 -3.82 -10.69
N VAL A 66 -8.35 -4.15 -10.85
CA VAL A 66 -9.39 -3.85 -9.86
C VAL A 66 -9.07 -4.49 -8.51
N ASN A 67 -8.57 -5.72 -8.50
CA ASN A 67 -8.15 -6.40 -7.28
C ASN A 67 -6.96 -5.69 -6.61
N ALA A 68 -5.96 -5.26 -7.40
CA ALA A 68 -4.82 -4.48 -6.90
C ALA A 68 -5.27 -3.15 -6.28
N HIS A 69 -6.12 -2.40 -7.00
CA HIS A 69 -6.66 -1.12 -6.53
C HIS A 69 -7.50 -1.27 -5.25
N GLY A 70 -8.39 -2.27 -5.21
CA GLY A 70 -9.17 -2.57 -4.01
C GLY A 70 -8.30 -2.91 -2.80
N ALA A 71 -7.20 -3.64 -3.01
CA ALA A 71 -6.22 -3.94 -1.97
C ALA A 71 -5.57 -2.66 -1.41
N LEU A 72 -5.13 -1.77 -2.30
CA LEU A 72 -4.52 -0.48 -1.92
C LEU A 72 -5.50 0.37 -1.11
N ARG A 73 -6.75 0.52 -1.57
CA ARG A 73 -7.78 1.28 -0.85
C ARG A 73 -8.06 0.70 0.54
N ALA A 74 -8.20 -0.62 0.64
CA ALA A 74 -8.44 -1.28 1.93
C ALA A 74 -7.26 -1.06 2.88
N CYS A 75 -6.04 -1.20 2.39
CA CYS A 75 -4.83 -0.97 3.17
C CYS A 75 -4.69 0.50 3.61
N ILE A 76 -4.87 1.47 2.71
CA ILE A 76 -4.84 2.90 3.03
C ILE A 76 -5.85 3.25 4.13
N GLY A 77 -7.09 2.77 3.99
CA GLY A 77 -8.14 2.97 4.98
C GLY A 77 -7.78 2.37 6.34
N ALA A 78 -7.25 1.15 6.37
CA ALA A 78 -6.81 0.49 7.60
C ALA A 78 -5.64 1.24 8.25
N LEU A 79 -4.64 1.67 7.49
CA LEU A 79 -3.51 2.46 8.00
C LEU A 79 -3.95 3.77 8.62
N TRP A 80 -4.93 4.45 8.04
CA TRP A 80 -5.44 5.70 8.60
C TRP A 80 -6.29 5.47 9.85
N ASN A 81 -7.16 4.46 9.83
CA ASN A 81 -7.98 4.10 11.00
C ASN A 81 -7.10 3.69 12.18
N GLU A 82 -6.06 2.90 11.91
CA GLU A 82 -5.08 2.43 12.88
C GLU A 82 -3.81 3.31 12.91
N ARG A 83 -3.90 4.60 12.53
CA ARG A 83 -2.72 5.47 12.37
C ARG A 83 -1.84 5.65 13.60
N ARG A 84 -2.34 5.29 14.78
CA ARG A 84 -1.61 5.28 16.06
C ARG A 84 -0.92 3.95 16.37
N SER A 85 -1.27 2.90 15.63
CA SER A 85 -0.66 1.58 15.72
C SER A 85 0.74 1.60 15.14
N HIS A 86 1.62 0.78 15.73
CA HIS A 86 2.97 0.52 15.23
C HIS A 86 3.05 -0.77 14.42
N ALA A 87 1.94 -1.51 14.32
CA ALA A 87 1.83 -2.72 13.52
C ALA A 87 1.29 -2.39 12.12
N ILE A 88 1.66 -3.22 11.15
CA ILE A 88 1.06 -3.19 9.81
C ILE A 88 -0.33 -3.85 9.89
N PRO A 89 -1.43 -3.17 9.52
CA PRO A 89 -2.76 -3.76 9.53
C PRO A 89 -2.84 -5.00 8.64
N ALA A 90 -3.68 -5.97 9.02
CA ALA A 90 -3.84 -7.21 8.26
C ALA A 90 -4.24 -6.98 6.80
N ALA A 91 -5.03 -5.93 6.53
CA ALA A 91 -5.43 -5.53 5.18
C ALA A 91 -4.25 -5.14 4.27
N CYS A 92 -3.10 -4.83 4.84
CA CYS A 92 -1.88 -4.47 4.12
C CYS A 92 -0.85 -5.60 4.04
N LEU A 93 -1.12 -6.75 4.65
CA LEU A 93 -0.24 -7.91 4.58
C LEU A 93 -0.50 -8.67 3.28
N ALA A 94 0.56 -9.26 2.72
CA ALA A 94 0.43 -10.09 1.53
C ALA A 94 -0.43 -11.33 1.84
N SER A 95 -1.57 -11.49 1.17
CA SER A 95 -2.34 -12.72 1.23
C SER A 95 -1.63 -13.80 0.43
N VAL A 96 -1.06 -14.80 1.12
CA VAL A 96 -0.58 -16.03 0.47
C VAL A 96 -1.80 -16.82 -0.01
N GLY A 97 -1.96 -16.94 -1.34
CA GLY A 97 -3.10 -17.63 -1.96
C GLY A 97 -4.35 -16.77 -2.22
N GLY A 98 -4.29 -15.45 -2.00
CA GLY A 98 -5.37 -14.51 -2.31
C GLY A 98 -5.33 -13.96 -3.75
N ASN A 99 -6.38 -13.23 -4.13
CA ASN A 99 -6.49 -12.57 -5.45
C ASN A 99 -5.63 -11.30 -5.57
N ASN A 100 -4.85 -10.97 -4.55
CA ASN A 100 -4.06 -9.75 -4.41
C ASN A 100 -2.82 -10.00 -3.56
N ARG A 101 -1.76 -9.26 -3.87
CA ARG A 101 -0.50 -9.20 -3.12
C ARG A 101 -0.17 -7.74 -2.88
N MET A 102 0.29 -7.45 -1.67
CA MET A 102 0.79 -6.15 -1.24
C MET A 102 2.30 -6.21 -1.06
N ASN A 103 3.01 -5.22 -1.56
CA ASN A 103 4.42 -5.00 -1.33
C ASN A 103 4.63 -3.58 -0.82
N TRP A 104 5.50 -3.43 0.16
CA TRP A 104 5.88 -2.13 0.68
C TRP A 104 7.19 -1.71 0.02
N THR A 105 7.16 -0.62 -0.75
CA THR A 105 8.34 -0.17 -1.50
C THR A 105 9.10 0.93 -0.80
N ARG A 106 8.42 1.78 -0.03
CA ARG A 106 9.07 2.83 0.75
C ARG A 106 8.37 3.09 2.08
N TRP A 107 9.19 3.09 3.13
CA TRP A 107 8.82 3.57 4.47
C TRP A 107 9.69 4.77 4.81
N VAL A 108 9.19 5.98 4.57
CA VAL A 108 9.96 7.19 4.89
C VAL A 108 9.91 7.44 6.39
N GLY A 109 11.06 7.38 7.05
CA GLY A 109 11.17 7.65 8.49
C GLY A 109 10.93 6.45 9.40
N ILE A 110 11.71 5.36 9.23
CA ILE A 110 11.93 4.45 10.37
C ILE A 110 12.92 5.18 11.28
N TYR A 111 12.47 5.70 12.42
CA TYR A 111 13.32 6.46 13.34
C TYR A 111 13.85 5.52 14.44
N PRO A 112 15.11 5.05 14.35
CA PRO A 112 15.58 3.92 15.17
C PRO A 112 15.79 4.24 16.66
N HIS A 113 15.46 5.45 17.13
CA HIS A 113 15.87 5.95 18.44
C HIS A 113 14.79 6.77 19.18
N LEU A 114 13.51 6.66 18.83
CA LEU A 114 12.46 7.29 19.63
C LEU A 114 12.17 6.42 20.88
N PRO A 115 12.15 6.99 22.11
CA PRO A 115 12.19 6.23 23.37
C PRO A 115 11.05 5.21 23.62
N HIS A 116 10.08 5.08 22.71
CA HIS A 116 8.93 4.18 22.84
C HIS A 116 8.48 3.50 21.53
N GLY A 117 9.32 3.37 20.50
CA GLY A 117 8.92 2.68 19.27
C GLY A 117 7.87 3.42 18.44
N GLN A 118 7.91 4.76 18.44
CA GLN A 118 7.02 5.68 17.72
C GLN A 118 7.21 5.61 16.19
N ASN A 119 6.86 4.47 15.58
CA ASN A 119 6.93 4.20 14.13
C ASN A 119 5.54 4.21 13.45
N SER A 120 4.53 4.79 14.09
CA SER A 120 3.16 4.83 13.54
C SER A 120 3.07 5.80 12.36
N LEU A 121 2.04 5.65 11.52
CA LEU A 121 1.76 6.63 10.46
C LEU A 121 1.58 8.05 11.03
N LEU A 122 0.93 8.17 12.19
CA LEU A 122 0.71 9.44 12.84
C LEU A 122 2.02 10.10 13.30
N ASP A 123 2.98 9.31 13.80
CA ASP A 123 4.27 9.85 14.23
C ASP A 123 5.06 10.36 13.03
N ARG A 124 5.01 9.67 11.89
CA ARG A 124 5.63 10.15 10.63
C ARG A 124 5.02 11.47 10.18
N VAL A 125 3.69 11.60 10.20
CA VAL A 125 3.01 12.88 9.90
C VAL A 125 3.53 14.00 10.80
N ARG A 126 3.64 13.74 12.11
CA ARG A 126 4.11 14.73 13.09
C ARG A 126 5.58 15.09 12.91
N VAL A 127 6.44 14.10 12.62
CA VAL A 127 7.86 14.33 12.39
C VAL A 127 8.05 15.20 11.17
N GLU A 128 7.44 14.86 10.04
CA GLU A 128 7.57 15.64 8.81
C GLU A 128 6.95 17.05 8.94
N ALA A 129 5.91 17.21 9.75
CA ALA A 129 5.31 18.53 10.01
C ALA A 129 6.14 19.41 10.95
N CYS A 130 6.77 18.84 11.97
CA CYS A 130 7.36 19.61 13.07
C CYS A 130 8.88 19.60 13.14
N CYS A 131 9.55 18.58 12.63
CA CYS A 131 10.99 18.41 12.83
C CYS A 131 11.87 19.10 11.78
N PRO A 132 11.45 19.25 10.50
CA PRO A 132 12.20 20.05 9.52
C PRO A 132 12.28 21.55 9.87
N THR A 133 11.44 22.05 10.77
CA THR A 133 11.38 23.47 11.15
C THR A 133 11.54 23.64 12.65
N ASP A 134 12.17 24.70 13.16
CA ASP A 134 12.32 24.94 14.62
C ASP A 134 11.06 25.52 15.29
N ARG A 135 9.88 25.14 14.78
CA ARG A 135 8.59 25.65 15.24
C ARG A 135 8.14 25.03 16.56
N PHE A 136 7.45 25.85 17.35
CA PHE A 136 6.80 25.48 18.62
C PHE A 136 5.28 25.78 18.61
N ASP A 137 4.78 26.40 17.54
CA ASP A 137 3.38 26.72 17.33
C ASP A 137 2.57 25.51 16.84
N VAL A 138 1.26 25.72 16.74
CA VAL A 138 0.34 24.75 16.13
C VAL A 138 0.38 24.91 14.62
N VAL A 139 0.60 23.80 13.91
CA VAL A 139 0.57 23.72 12.45
C VAL A 139 -0.65 22.93 11.96
N HIS A 140 -1.08 23.26 10.76
CA HIS A 140 -2.17 22.59 10.06
C HIS A 140 -1.60 21.96 8.78
N VAL A 141 -1.82 20.66 8.62
CA VAL A 141 -1.34 19.89 7.46
C VAL A 141 -2.48 19.10 6.83
N LEU A 142 -2.39 18.87 5.54
CA LEU A 142 -3.25 17.96 4.80
C LEU A 142 -2.58 16.57 4.77
N VAL A 143 -3.29 15.52 5.14
CA VAL A 143 -2.85 14.13 4.91
C VAL A 143 -3.70 13.56 3.78
N ARG A 144 -3.04 13.16 2.70
CA ARG A 144 -3.72 12.65 1.50
C ARG A 144 -3.14 11.33 1.04
N TYR A 145 -3.93 10.60 0.27
CA TYR A 145 -3.47 9.46 -0.47
C TYR A 145 -3.58 9.70 -1.99
N GLY A 146 -2.76 8.99 -2.74
CA GLY A 146 -2.87 8.86 -4.19
C GLY A 146 -2.64 7.41 -4.59
N ILE A 147 -3.38 6.93 -5.59
CA ILE A 147 -3.17 5.65 -6.24
C ILE A 147 -2.85 5.96 -7.70
N ASP A 148 -1.68 5.53 -8.13
CA ASP A 148 -1.19 5.70 -9.49
C ASP A 148 -1.16 4.34 -10.21
N GLY A 149 -1.43 4.38 -11.50
CA GLY A 149 -1.40 3.21 -12.35
C GLY A 149 -1.77 3.59 -13.76
N ASP A 150 -1.71 2.63 -14.69
CA ASP A 150 -2.49 2.76 -15.93
C ASP A 150 -3.93 3.11 -15.55
N ASN A 151 -4.72 3.82 -16.38
CA ASN A 151 -6.17 3.99 -16.12
C ASN A 151 -6.90 2.66 -15.82
N GLY A 152 -6.27 1.51 -16.15
CA GLY A 152 -6.80 0.20 -15.88
C GLY A 152 -6.81 -0.16 -14.40
N CYS A 153 -6.03 0.52 -13.55
CA CYS A 153 -6.01 0.34 -12.10
C CYS A 153 -7.42 0.50 -11.50
N ALA A 154 -8.22 1.43 -12.04
CA ALA A 154 -9.63 1.63 -11.70
C ALA A 154 -10.62 1.09 -12.76
N GLY A 155 -10.16 0.29 -13.74
CA GLY A 155 -11.03 -0.44 -14.68
C GLY A 155 -11.07 0.01 -16.15
N GLN A 156 -10.32 1.03 -16.60
CA GLN A 156 -10.34 1.50 -18.02
C GLN A 156 -8.95 1.52 -18.67
N VAL A 157 -8.68 0.94 -19.83
CA VAL A 157 -7.28 0.87 -20.35
C VAL A 157 -6.97 1.99 -21.34
N ASP A 158 -6.05 2.90 -21.02
CA ASP A 158 -5.47 3.87 -21.98
C ASP A 158 -3.93 3.79 -22.11
N GLY A 159 -3.26 2.97 -21.28
CA GLY A 159 -1.82 2.74 -21.31
C GLY A 159 -0.96 3.86 -20.71
N ARG A 160 -1.55 4.83 -20.00
CA ARG A 160 -0.81 5.93 -19.36
C ARG A 160 -0.81 5.78 -17.85
N PHE A 161 0.37 5.72 -17.25
CA PHE A 161 0.54 5.75 -15.80
C PHE A 161 0.21 7.13 -15.25
N ARG A 162 -0.86 7.25 -14.47
CA ARG A 162 -1.31 8.50 -13.84
C ARG A 162 -2.08 8.22 -12.55
N THR A 163 -2.36 9.26 -11.78
CA THR A 163 -3.23 9.17 -10.61
C THR A 163 -4.65 8.80 -11.04
N VAL A 164 -5.14 7.66 -10.56
CA VAL A 164 -6.47 7.11 -10.88
C VAL A 164 -7.47 7.28 -9.73
N ASP A 165 -6.97 7.40 -8.50
CA ASP A 165 -7.76 7.66 -7.30
C ASP A 165 -6.91 8.50 -6.34
N GLN A 166 -7.51 9.49 -5.72
CA GLN A 166 -6.86 10.33 -4.73
C GLN A 166 -7.92 10.84 -3.75
N GLY A 167 -7.51 11.08 -2.52
CA GLY A 167 -8.39 11.65 -1.53
C GLY A 167 -7.66 12.12 -0.29
N ASP A 168 -8.37 12.90 0.50
CA ASP A 168 -7.86 13.44 1.75
C ASP A 168 -8.26 12.49 2.88
N LEU A 169 -7.25 11.97 3.59
CA LEU A 169 -7.46 11.22 4.83
C LEU A 169 -7.81 12.17 5.98
N ASP A 170 -7.22 13.36 5.95
CA ASP A 170 -7.59 14.51 6.79
C ASP A 170 -7.19 15.81 6.11
N ALA A 171 -8.18 16.65 5.78
CA ALA A 171 -7.99 17.89 5.06
C ALA A 171 -7.35 19.02 5.89
N ASN A 172 -7.38 18.92 7.22
CA ASN A 172 -6.91 19.98 8.11
C ASN A 172 -6.39 19.45 9.45
N PHE A 173 -5.41 18.57 9.38
CA PHE A 173 -4.85 17.90 10.55
C PHE A 173 -4.03 18.87 11.40
N ARG A 174 -4.50 19.13 12.62
CA ARG A 174 -3.89 20.05 13.59
C ARG A 174 -2.82 19.35 14.42
N ILE A 175 -1.61 19.91 14.46
CA ILE A 175 -0.46 19.37 15.21
C ILE A 175 0.17 20.46 16.06
N ASP A 176 0.30 20.22 17.35
CA ASP A 176 1.04 21.10 18.27
C ASP A 176 2.52 20.68 18.30
N CYS A 177 3.38 21.44 17.61
CA CYS A 177 4.80 21.12 17.51
C CYS A 177 5.56 21.37 18.81
N GLY A 178 5.16 22.34 19.62
CA GLY A 178 5.73 22.56 20.95
C GLY A 178 5.50 21.35 21.86
N ALA A 179 4.29 20.82 21.87
CA ALA A 179 3.95 19.59 22.61
C ALA A 179 4.67 18.35 22.07
N GLN A 180 4.87 18.22 20.75
CA GLN A 180 5.63 17.10 20.17
C GLN A 180 7.12 17.16 20.56
N ARG A 181 7.72 18.35 20.52
CA ARG A 181 9.12 18.57 20.92
C ARG A 181 9.35 18.32 22.39
N ALA A 182 8.44 18.77 23.26
CA ALA A 182 8.49 18.47 24.70
C ALA A 182 8.45 16.95 24.99
N ARG A 183 7.88 16.16 24.09
CA ARG A 183 7.85 14.68 24.15
C ARG A 183 9.06 14.01 23.50
N GLY A 184 10.01 14.78 22.99
CA GLY A 184 11.24 14.29 22.36
C GLY A 184 11.07 13.77 20.93
N LEU A 185 9.99 14.13 20.22
CA LEU A 185 9.74 13.65 18.85
C LEU A 185 10.79 14.16 17.85
N CYS A 186 11.11 15.45 17.93
CA CYS A 186 12.21 16.07 17.21
C CYS A 186 13.32 16.22 18.23
N GLY A 187 14.48 15.57 18.02
CA GLY A 187 15.64 15.66 18.94
C GLY A 187 16.03 17.11 19.29
N PRO A 188 17.01 17.31 20.19
CA PRO A 188 17.39 18.66 20.60
C PRO A 188 17.70 19.53 19.37
N ILE A 189 17.11 20.74 19.33
CA ILE A 189 17.35 21.73 18.27
C ILE A 189 18.86 21.93 18.19
N ARG A 190 19.49 21.42 17.13
CA ARG A 190 20.86 21.82 16.82
C ARG A 190 20.75 23.25 16.31
N ARG A 191 20.89 24.21 17.23
CA ARG A 191 21.28 25.57 16.86
C ARG A 191 22.60 25.42 16.11
N THR A 192 22.56 25.40 14.78
CA THR A 192 23.72 25.84 14.03
C THR A 192 23.96 27.27 14.49
N ASN A 193 25.07 27.48 15.19
CA ASN A 193 25.44 28.73 15.84
C ASN A 193 25.29 29.95 14.89
N PRO A 194 25.05 31.15 15.45
CA PRO A 194 24.85 32.39 14.70
C PRO A 194 26.01 32.77 13.77
#